data_AF-A0A1Y1RT48-F1
#
_entry.id   AF-A0A1Y1RT48-F1
#
_cell.length_a   1.000
_cell.length_b   1.000
_cell.length_c   1.000
_cell.angle_alpha   90.00
_cell.angle_beta   90.00
_cell.angle_gamma   90.00
#
_symmetry.space_group_name_H-M   'P 1'
#
loop_
_entity.id
_entity.type
_entity.pdbx_description
1 polymer ?
#
loop_
_entity_poly.entity_id
_entity_poly.type
_entity_poly.pdbx_seq_one_letter_code
_entity_poly.pdbx_strand_id
1 'polypeptide(L)'
;MKIENANGKTVRNITGEDLHQEIAALNEENNFLILSDGDDYIQCAVSGSGFIVEYQDSTGHYSSDDALSSDAIEKLFKAYLSRSTEWRGMAGWAKGSGPAGANESVVSPEKGDSFADTLKKDLSPGKILDSVKRQVSREISRGVSRKTSGTVGRMIRKFFK
;
A
#
# COMPACT_ATOMS: atom_id res chain seq x y z
N MET A 1 -14.47 -15.57 2.85
CA MET A 1 -13.57 -15.30 1.72
C MET A 1 -14.24 -14.55 0.58
N LYS A 2 -13.50 -13.64 -0.07
CA LYS A 2 -13.90 -12.88 -1.27
C LYS A 2 -12.72 -12.72 -2.25
N ILE A 3 -13.00 -12.69 -3.55
CA ILE A 3 -12.03 -12.39 -4.61
C ILE A 3 -12.25 -10.95 -5.09
N GLU A 4 -11.16 -10.23 -5.31
CA GLU A 4 -11.12 -8.93 -5.99
C GLU A 4 -10.04 -8.94 -7.08
N ASN A 5 -10.33 -8.37 -8.25
CA ASN A 5 -9.39 -8.29 -9.37
C ASN A 5 -9.23 -6.85 -9.89
N ALA A 6 -8.34 -6.62 -10.85
CA ALA A 6 -8.06 -5.28 -11.37
C ALA A 6 -9.24 -4.63 -12.10
N ASN A 7 -10.21 -5.43 -12.57
CA ASN A 7 -11.43 -4.94 -13.19
C ASN A 7 -12.47 -4.44 -12.16
N GLY A 8 -12.15 -4.48 -10.86
CA GLY A 8 -13.08 -4.12 -9.79
C GLY A 8 -14.19 -5.16 -9.59
N LYS A 9 -14.06 -6.36 -10.17
CA LYS A 9 -15.00 -7.46 -9.93
C LYS A 9 -14.79 -7.97 -8.52
N THR A 10 -15.89 -8.15 -7.78
CA THR A 10 -15.88 -8.83 -6.47
C THR A 10 -16.73 -10.08 -6.52
N VAL A 11 -16.17 -11.23 -6.15
CA VAL A 11 -16.89 -12.51 -6.05
C VAL A 11 -16.93 -12.97 -4.59
N ARG A 12 -18.11 -13.38 -4.12
CA ARG A 12 -18.34 -13.98 -2.79
C ARG A 12 -18.74 -15.44 -2.98
N ASN A 13 -18.55 -16.27 -1.93
CA ASN A 13 -18.82 -17.72 -1.97
C ASN A 13 -18.01 -18.44 -3.07
N ILE A 14 -16.71 -18.13 -3.12
CA ILE A 14 -15.77 -18.57 -4.15
C ILE A 14 -15.70 -20.10 -4.20
N THR A 15 -15.79 -20.65 -5.40
CA THR A 15 -15.49 -22.04 -5.69
C THR A 15 -14.08 -22.19 -6.26
N GLY A 16 -13.55 -23.41 -6.29
CA GLY A 16 -12.27 -23.68 -6.95
C GLY A 16 -12.28 -23.37 -8.46
N GLU A 17 -13.44 -23.46 -9.11
CA GLU A 17 -13.62 -23.12 -10.53
C GLU A 17 -13.56 -21.61 -10.75
N ASP A 18 -14.21 -20.81 -9.89
CA ASP A 18 -14.13 -19.35 -9.94
C ASP A 18 -12.67 -18.90 -9.83
N LEU A 19 -11.94 -19.47 -8.89
CA LEU A 19 -10.53 -19.16 -8.68
C LEU A 19 -9.67 -19.51 -9.91
N HIS A 20 -9.90 -20.68 -10.52
CA HIS A 20 -9.20 -21.09 -11.74
C HIS A 20 -9.45 -20.10 -12.89
N GLN A 21 -10.70 -19.67 -13.09
CA GLN A 21 -11.05 -18.70 -14.13
C GLN A 21 -10.40 -17.34 -13.90
N GLU A 22 -10.39 -16.84 -12.66
CA GLU A 22 -9.79 -15.54 -12.34
C GLU A 22 -8.26 -15.56 -12.52
N ILE A 23 -7.58 -16.65 -12.13
CA ILE A 23 -6.13 -16.81 -12.34
C ILE A 23 -5.82 -16.91 -13.84
N ALA A 24 -6.61 -17.68 -14.60
CA ALA A 24 -6.44 -17.80 -16.04
C ALA A 24 -6.69 -16.48 -16.79
N ALA A 25 -7.45 -15.57 -16.19
CA ALA A 25 -7.73 -14.24 -16.74
C ALA A 25 -6.66 -13.19 -16.39
N LEU A 26 -5.61 -13.54 -15.63
CA LEU A 26 -4.54 -12.60 -15.30
C LEU A 26 -3.69 -12.25 -16.53
N ASN A 27 -3.49 -10.97 -16.78
CA ASN A 27 -2.68 -10.44 -17.88
C ASN A 27 -2.23 -8.99 -17.56
N GLU A 28 -1.66 -8.27 -18.53
CA GLU A 28 -1.18 -6.90 -18.29
C GLU A 28 -2.28 -5.89 -17.89
N GLU A 29 -3.53 -6.12 -18.32
CA GLU A 29 -4.69 -5.28 -17.98
C GLU A 29 -5.38 -5.74 -16.69
N ASN A 30 -5.53 -7.06 -16.52
CA ASN A 30 -6.00 -7.69 -15.30
C ASN A 30 -4.81 -8.20 -14.48
N ASN A 31 -4.00 -7.26 -13.99
CA ASN A 31 -2.66 -7.55 -13.51
C ASN A 31 -2.56 -7.99 -12.05
N PHE A 32 -3.67 -8.01 -11.31
CA PHE A 32 -3.68 -8.51 -9.94
C PHE A 32 -4.95 -9.27 -9.58
N LEU A 33 -4.81 -10.15 -8.59
CA LEU A 33 -5.89 -10.89 -7.95
C LEU A 33 -5.66 -10.90 -6.44
N ILE A 34 -6.69 -10.60 -5.67
CA ILE A 34 -6.69 -10.62 -4.20
C ILE A 34 -7.76 -11.61 -3.73
N LEU A 35 -7.38 -12.53 -2.85
CA LEU A 35 -8.26 -13.43 -2.12
C LEU A 35 -8.19 -13.09 -0.63
N SER A 36 -9.25 -12.50 -0.08
CA SER A 36 -9.31 -12.08 1.32
C SER A 36 -10.12 -13.06 2.19
N ASP A 37 -9.69 -13.29 3.43
CA ASP A 37 -10.48 -13.93 4.51
C ASP A 37 -10.51 -13.03 5.76
N GLY A 38 -11.50 -12.15 5.85
CA GLY A 38 -11.55 -11.16 6.93
C GLY A 38 -10.49 -10.08 6.73
N ASP A 39 -9.61 -9.93 7.73
CA ASP A 39 -8.48 -8.98 7.71
C ASP A 39 -7.22 -9.57 7.05
N ASP A 40 -7.20 -10.89 6.85
CA ASP A 40 -6.10 -11.60 6.19
C ASP A 40 -6.35 -11.64 4.68
N TYR A 41 -5.27 -11.66 3.89
CA TYR A 41 -5.37 -11.84 2.45
C TYR A 41 -4.15 -12.54 1.86
N ILE A 42 -4.35 -13.08 0.67
CA ILE A 42 -3.29 -13.40 -0.27
C ILE A 42 -3.57 -12.72 -1.61
N GLN A 43 -2.54 -12.18 -2.23
CA GLN A 43 -2.64 -11.52 -3.52
C GLN A 43 -1.50 -11.93 -4.45
N CYS A 44 -1.72 -11.82 -5.75
CA CYS A 44 -0.67 -11.94 -6.74
C CYS A 44 -0.74 -10.79 -7.74
N ALA A 45 0.42 -10.38 -8.23
CA ALA A 45 0.57 -9.41 -9.30
C ALA A 45 1.40 -9.99 -10.45
N VAL A 46 0.98 -9.69 -11.68
CA VAL A 46 1.72 -10.04 -12.90
C VAL A 46 3.07 -9.33 -12.90
N SER A 47 4.13 -10.09 -13.16
CA SER A 47 5.50 -9.62 -13.32
C SER A 47 6.06 -10.14 -14.64
N GLY A 48 7.13 -9.53 -15.15
CA GLY A 48 7.71 -9.90 -16.45
C GLY A 48 8.19 -11.35 -16.55
N SER A 49 8.45 -12.03 -15.43
CA SER A 49 8.90 -13.43 -15.37
C SER A 49 7.87 -14.41 -14.78
N GLY A 50 6.67 -13.95 -14.40
CA GLY A 50 5.68 -14.77 -13.70
C GLY A 50 4.80 -13.93 -12.79
N PHE A 51 4.61 -14.37 -11.55
CA PHE A 51 3.74 -13.70 -10.58
C PHE A 51 4.48 -13.46 -9.27
N ILE A 52 4.41 -12.23 -8.74
CA ILE A 52 4.81 -11.95 -7.36
C ILE A 52 3.61 -12.18 -6.47
N VAL A 53 3.79 -12.89 -5.37
CA VAL A 53 2.73 -13.18 -4.40
C VAL A 53 3.02 -12.47 -3.11
N GLU A 54 1.99 -11.88 -2.52
CA GLU A 54 2.06 -11.28 -1.20
C GLU A 54 0.92 -11.79 -0.34
N TYR A 55 1.16 -11.88 0.96
CA TYR A 55 0.09 -12.15 1.90
C TYR A 55 0.24 -11.28 3.14
N GLN A 56 -0.89 -11.04 3.79
CA GLN A 56 -0.94 -10.41 5.09
C GLN A 56 -1.73 -11.28 6.05
N ASP A 57 -1.19 -11.40 7.25
CA ASP A 57 -1.93 -11.91 8.40
C ASP A 57 -1.54 -11.13 9.66
N SER A 58 -2.06 -11.57 10.81
CA SER A 58 -1.73 -11.01 12.12
C SER A 58 -0.23 -10.91 12.46
N THR A 59 0.66 -11.64 11.78
CA THR A 59 2.11 -11.66 12.03
C THR A 59 2.89 -10.66 11.16
N GLY A 60 2.25 -10.16 10.10
CA GLY A 60 2.76 -9.09 9.26
C GLY A 60 2.43 -9.27 7.78
N HIS A 61 3.16 -8.52 6.97
CA HIS A 61 3.10 -8.57 5.51
C HIS A 61 4.32 -9.29 4.96
N TYR A 62 4.11 -10.15 3.96
CA TYR A 62 5.13 -11.01 3.39
C TYR A 62 5.01 -11.02 1.86
N SER A 63 6.15 -11.11 1.18
CA SER A 63 6.26 -11.16 -0.27
C SER A 63 7.07 -12.40 -0.67
N SER A 64 6.73 -13.00 -1.81
CA SER A 64 7.45 -14.16 -2.33
C SER A 64 8.87 -13.78 -2.76
N ASP A 65 9.85 -14.59 -2.39
CA ASP A 65 11.26 -14.34 -2.76
C ASP A 65 11.48 -14.35 -4.28
N ASP A 66 10.78 -15.26 -4.97
CA ASP A 66 10.86 -15.48 -6.40
C ASP A 66 9.50 -15.28 -7.08
N ALA A 67 9.54 -15.01 -8.39
CA ALA A 67 8.33 -15.05 -9.21
C ALA A 67 7.84 -16.49 -9.38
N LEU A 68 6.55 -16.71 -9.14
CA LEU A 68 5.89 -18.00 -9.27
C LEU A 68 5.28 -18.18 -10.65
N SER A 69 5.14 -19.44 -11.08
CA SER A 69 4.43 -19.81 -12.30
C SER A 69 2.91 -19.83 -12.08
N SER A 70 2.12 -19.76 -13.15
CA SER A 70 0.66 -19.84 -13.07
C SER A 70 0.16 -21.10 -12.33
N ASP A 71 0.77 -22.27 -12.60
CA ASP A 71 0.44 -23.53 -11.90
C ASP A 71 0.75 -23.48 -10.39
N ALA A 72 1.86 -22.82 -10.02
CA ALA A 72 2.20 -22.62 -8.61
C ALA A 72 1.19 -21.68 -7.93
N ILE A 73 0.79 -20.58 -8.59
CA ILE A 73 -0.25 -19.66 -8.10
C ILE A 73 -1.58 -20.38 -7.89
N GLU A 74 -1.99 -21.20 -8.86
CA GLU A 74 -3.25 -21.95 -8.77
C GLU A 74 -3.27 -22.91 -7.58
N LYS A 75 -2.20 -23.67 -7.38
CA LYS A 75 -2.07 -24.57 -6.21
C LYS A 75 -2.08 -23.80 -4.90
N LEU A 76 -1.34 -22.69 -4.85
CA LEU A 76 -1.18 -21.87 -3.66
C LEU A 76 -2.51 -21.22 -3.26
N PHE A 77 -3.22 -20.58 -4.19
CA PHE A 77 -4.52 -19.98 -3.92
C PHE A 77 -5.59 -21.02 -3.57
N LYS A 78 -5.58 -22.21 -4.20
CA LYS A 78 -6.49 -23.32 -3.83
C LYS A 78 -6.24 -23.79 -2.40
N ALA A 79 -4.97 -23.92 -2.00
CA ALA A 79 -4.60 -24.30 -0.65
C ALA A 79 -4.96 -23.20 0.38
N TYR A 80 -4.86 -21.93 0.01
CA TYR A 80 -5.34 -20.81 0.85
C TYR A 80 -6.87 -20.83 0.98
N LEU A 81 -7.60 -21.00 -0.12
CA LEU A 81 -9.07 -21.09 -0.17
C LEU A 81 -9.61 -22.22 0.72
N SER A 82 -8.91 -23.35 0.78
CA SER A 82 -9.26 -24.49 1.63
C SER A 82 -8.82 -24.35 3.09
N ARG A 83 -8.16 -23.24 3.45
CA ARG A 83 -7.53 -23.01 4.77
C ARG A 83 -6.50 -24.08 5.15
N SER A 84 -5.86 -24.70 4.17
CA SER A 84 -4.72 -25.58 4.43
C SER A 84 -3.57 -24.76 5.03
N THR A 85 -2.74 -25.34 5.88
CA THR A 85 -1.50 -24.68 6.35
C THR A 85 -0.33 -24.89 5.40
N GLU A 86 -0.49 -25.75 4.39
CA GLU A 86 0.57 -26.16 3.48
C GLU A 86 0.98 -25.07 2.49
N TRP A 87 0.09 -24.10 2.18
CA TRP A 87 0.39 -23.04 1.22
C TRP A 87 1.60 -22.20 1.62
N ARG A 88 1.88 -22.05 2.91
CA ARG A 88 3.06 -21.33 3.41
C ARG A 88 4.37 -22.02 3.05
N GLY A 89 4.36 -23.33 2.85
CA GLY A 89 5.54 -24.09 2.42
C GLY A 89 5.73 -24.14 0.89
N MET A 90 4.81 -23.57 0.11
CA MET A 90 4.83 -23.65 -1.36
C MET A 90 5.73 -22.57 -2.00
N ALA A 91 6.19 -21.58 -1.23
CA ALA A 91 7.08 -20.52 -1.69
C ALA A 91 8.04 -20.08 -0.57
N GLY A 92 9.14 -19.42 -0.95
CA GLY A 92 9.98 -18.66 -0.03
C GLY A 92 9.37 -17.28 0.24
N TRP A 93 9.53 -16.76 1.47
CA TRP A 93 8.88 -15.52 1.90
C TRP A 93 9.86 -14.56 2.58
N ALA A 94 9.88 -13.33 2.08
CA ALA A 94 10.52 -12.19 2.72
C ALA A 94 9.47 -11.36 3.46
N LYS A 95 9.76 -10.98 4.72
CA LYS A 95 8.91 -10.04 5.45
C LYS A 95 9.00 -8.67 4.78
N GLY A 96 7.87 -8.13 4.35
CA GLY A 96 7.81 -6.82 3.73
C GLY A 96 8.20 -5.73 4.73
N SER A 97 9.17 -4.90 4.36
CA SER A 97 9.61 -3.72 5.12
C SER A 97 8.57 -2.57 5.01
N GLY A 98 7.33 -2.80 5.44
CA GLY A 98 6.36 -1.72 5.70
C GLY A 98 6.73 -0.96 6.98
N PRO A 99 6.33 0.31 7.17
CA PRO A 99 6.84 1.15 8.25
C PRO A 99 6.63 0.45 9.59
N ALA A 100 7.75 0.23 10.29
CA ALA A 100 7.81 -0.40 11.59
C ALA A 100 6.86 0.29 12.57
N GLY A 101 5.64 -0.25 12.69
CA GLY A 101 4.78 -0.05 13.84
C GLY A 101 5.47 -0.72 15.03
N ALA A 102 5.79 0.09 16.02
CA ALA A 102 6.47 -0.28 17.25
C ALA A 102 5.80 -1.45 17.99
N ASN A 103 6.64 -2.39 18.46
CA ASN A 103 6.65 -3.08 19.76
C ASN A 103 7.58 -4.29 19.61
N GLU A 104 8.84 -4.21 20.07
CA GLU A 104 9.30 -4.78 21.36
C GLU A 104 8.99 -6.28 21.49
N SER A 105 9.89 -7.22 21.78
CA SER A 105 11.27 -7.20 22.24
C SER A 105 11.80 -8.64 22.17
N VAL A 106 13.02 -8.86 21.64
CA VAL A 106 13.88 -9.98 22.07
C VAL A 106 15.33 -9.49 22.09
N VAL A 107 15.80 -9.26 23.31
CA VAL A 107 17.18 -9.09 23.83
C VAL A 107 17.95 -10.40 23.55
N SER A 108 19.21 -10.50 23.11
CA SER A 108 20.47 -9.82 23.44
C SER A 108 21.63 -10.44 22.60
N PRO A 109 22.91 -10.10 22.85
CA PRO A 109 23.70 -9.03 22.24
C PRO A 109 24.74 -9.59 21.24
N GLU A 110 25.48 -8.76 20.49
CA GLU A 110 26.94 -8.83 20.36
C GLU A 110 27.45 -7.56 19.64
N LYS A 111 28.62 -7.11 20.11
CA LYS A 111 29.26 -5.82 19.84
C LYS A 111 29.54 -5.57 18.35
N GLY A 112 29.27 -4.35 17.91
CA GLY A 112 29.85 -3.79 16.70
C GLY A 112 29.38 -2.35 16.52
N ASP A 113 30.21 -1.40 16.97
CA ASP A 113 30.05 0.03 16.70
C ASP A 113 29.82 0.25 15.19
N SER A 114 28.60 0.58 14.81
CA SER A 114 28.26 0.82 13.42
C SER A 114 27.42 2.09 13.32
N PHE A 115 28.00 3.08 12.65
CA PHE A 115 27.52 4.27 11.94
C PHE A 115 26.03 4.69 11.96
N ALA A 116 25.09 3.78 12.24
CA ALA A 116 23.66 4.02 12.39
C ALA A 116 23.28 4.90 13.59
N ASP A 117 24.07 4.94 14.66
CA ASP A 117 23.76 5.78 15.84
C ASP A 117 23.93 7.28 15.57
N THR A 118 24.84 7.65 14.66
CA THR A 118 25.07 9.06 14.32
C THR A 118 23.93 9.64 13.46
N LEU A 119 23.19 8.81 12.71
CA LEU A 119 22.09 9.24 11.84
C LEU A 119 20.74 9.34 12.57
N LYS A 120 20.54 8.60 13.67
CA LYS A 120 19.30 8.68 14.46
C LYS A 120 19.15 10.01 15.22
N LYS A 121 20.25 10.74 15.42
CA LYS A 121 20.24 11.98 16.21
C LYS A 121 19.74 13.21 15.43
N ASP A 122 19.74 13.17 14.09
CA ASP A 122 19.47 14.36 13.27
C ASP A 122 18.11 14.40 12.57
N LEU A 123 17.27 13.37 12.72
CA LEU A 123 15.93 13.32 12.13
C LEU A 123 14.84 13.10 13.18
N SER A 124 14.92 13.85 14.30
CA SER A 124 13.81 13.82 15.27
C SER A 124 12.56 14.51 14.67
N PRO A 125 11.37 13.90 14.83
CA PRO A 125 10.10 14.47 14.32
C PRO A 125 9.82 15.91 14.80
N GLY A 126 10.42 16.30 15.93
CA GLY A 126 10.30 17.64 16.50
C GLY A 126 10.93 18.75 15.64
N LYS A 127 12.04 18.48 14.91
CA LYS A 127 12.69 19.50 14.07
C LYS A 127 12.03 19.67 12.71
N ILE A 128 11.42 18.60 12.18
CA ILE A 128 10.71 18.64 10.88
C ILE A 128 9.44 19.49 10.99
N LEU A 129 8.70 19.38 12.10
CA LEU A 129 7.51 20.19 12.37
C LEU A 129 7.81 21.69 12.55
N ASP A 130 8.96 22.04 13.12
CA ASP A 130 9.37 23.44 13.31
C ASP A 130 9.76 24.12 11.97
N SER A 131 10.43 23.37 11.07
CA SER A 131 10.74 23.86 9.72
C SER A 131 9.50 24.12 8.86
N VAL A 132 8.50 23.23 8.91
CA VAL A 132 7.24 23.42 8.18
C VAL A 132 6.45 24.62 8.72
N LYS A 133 6.39 24.79 10.06
CA LYS A 133 5.73 25.95 10.68
C LYS A 133 6.40 27.28 10.30
N ARG A 134 7.73 27.32 10.17
CA ARG A 134 8.47 28.52 9.72
C ARG A 134 8.29 28.84 8.24
N GLN A 135 7.91 27.87 7.41
CA GLN A 135 7.70 28.07 5.98
C GLN A 135 6.29 28.60 5.69
N VAL A 136 5.26 28.06 6.35
CA VAL A 136 3.87 28.50 6.21
C VAL A 136 3.67 29.95 6.70
N SER A 137 4.31 30.34 7.79
CA SER A 137 4.24 31.72 8.31
C SER A 137 4.85 32.78 7.37
N ARG A 138 5.74 32.39 6.45
CA ARG A 138 6.33 33.30 5.47
C ARG A 138 5.47 33.50 4.21
N GLU A 139 4.60 32.55 3.88
CA GLU A 139 3.69 32.67 2.72
C GLU A 139 2.43 33.48 3.05
N ILE A 140 1.88 33.35 4.25
CA ILE A 140 0.63 34.06 4.62
C ILE A 140 0.83 35.58 4.67
N SER A 141 2.03 36.06 5.05
CA SER A 141 2.36 37.49 5.08
C SER A 141 2.48 38.15 3.70
N ARG A 142 2.57 37.37 2.61
CA ARG A 142 2.66 37.89 1.23
C ARG A 142 1.32 37.89 0.48
N GLY A 143 0.30 37.19 1.00
CA GLY A 143 -1.01 37.04 0.36
C GLY A 143 -2.06 38.11 0.69
N VAL A 144 -1.85 38.96 1.71
CA VAL A 144 -2.89 39.88 2.21
C VAL A 144 -2.74 41.33 1.71
N SER A 145 -1.78 41.64 0.83
CA SER A 145 -1.52 43.03 0.37
C SER A 145 -1.84 43.32 -1.10
N ARG A 146 -2.82 42.65 -1.70
CA ARG A 146 -3.37 43.05 -3.03
C ARG A 146 -4.87 42.77 -3.13
N LYS A 147 -5.70 43.55 -2.43
CA LYS A 147 -7.11 43.71 -2.83
C LYS A 147 -7.77 44.98 -2.28
N THR A 148 -7.06 46.10 -2.23
CA THR A 148 -7.68 47.42 -2.02
C THR A 148 -6.84 48.49 -2.71
N SER A 149 -7.11 48.81 -3.98
CA SER A 149 -6.88 50.15 -4.57
C SER A 149 -7.09 50.11 -6.10
N GLY A 150 -7.90 51.03 -6.63
CA GLY A 150 -8.10 51.27 -8.07
C GLY A 150 -9.55 51.10 -8.52
N THR A 151 -10.52 51.94 -8.13
CA THR A 151 -10.77 53.31 -8.66
C THR A 151 -11.47 53.31 -10.03
N VAL A 152 -12.79 53.58 -9.98
CA VAL A 152 -13.58 54.44 -10.87
C VAL A 152 -14.01 53.90 -12.25
N GLY A 153 -15.33 53.95 -12.47
CA GLY A 153 -15.85 54.39 -13.77
C GLY A 153 -17.22 53.86 -14.19
N ARG A 154 -18.26 54.70 -14.04
CA ARG A 154 -19.41 54.89 -14.97
C ARG A 154 -20.32 53.69 -15.28
N MET A 155 -21.63 53.78 -15.50
CA MET A 155 -22.67 54.80 -15.47
C MET A 155 -23.97 54.07 -15.90
N ILE A 156 -25.13 54.60 -15.51
CA ILE A 156 -26.44 54.52 -16.22
C ILE A 156 -27.36 53.29 -15.97
N ARG A 157 -28.34 53.53 -15.08
CA ARG A 157 -29.80 53.70 -15.35
C ARG A 157 -30.56 52.53 -16.03
N LYS A 158 -31.55 51.93 -15.34
CA LYS A 158 -33.03 52.06 -15.58
C LYS A 158 -33.91 50.89 -15.07
N PHE A 159 -35.16 51.25 -14.69
CA PHE A 159 -36.43 50.49 -14.52
C PHE A 159 -36.53 49.57 -13.28
N PHE A 160 -37.61 49.53 -12.48
CA PHE A 160 -39.08 49.64 -12.66
C PHE A 160 -39.71 50.39 -11.45
N LYS A 161 -40.59 51.37 -11.66
CA LYS A 161 -42.07 51.35 -11.79
C LYS A 161 -42.80 51.19 -10.45
#